data_AF-G2PTC2-F1
#
_entry.id   AF-G2PTC2-F1
#
_cell.length_a   1.000
_cell.length_b   1.000
_cell.length_c   1.000
_cell.angle_alpha   90.00
_cell.angle_beta   90.00
_cell.angle_gamma   90.00
#
_symmetry.space_group_name_H-M   'P 1'
#
loop_
_entity.id
_entity.type
_entity.pdbx_description
1 polymer ?
#
loop_
_entity_poly.entity_id
_entity_poly.type
_entity_poly.pdbx_seq_one_letter_code
_entity_poly.pdbx_strand_id
1 'polypeptide(L)'
;MLKIFGRWHERKKIYFYRFILFCSFFGTSLLLIALSKRKATPIIWDKIFRFFNPDIKYSKFRIAGDLSAAILLILILSLIMGVYFYLFERKFIDSCRDMAATSAIIVLNLLLIKFLLPIPTFAVPAFVGVILISLLIDVRVSIIFNMVLSIVNLLIVGMDNLSFALHLFVTGSLCAIVSHSIHNRLQFISHGFLASLISSLFVLSAELVFKINGAEVLTTSANSFIGTTLSFIIAYGTLPVWEYLFDFTTPIRLMELSNPNHPLLKRLLLEAPGTYHHSLIVGNLAEIACEAVGGNYLLARIGAYYHDIGKLKRPFYFKENQIIEEDPHNRITPTLSALIIISHTKDGVEIGKEYRLPRQVLDIIKQHHGTTKVAFFYGKALSQNQQVSEEKFRYDGPIPQSKEAAIVMLADSVEAAVRALSSPTPQLIEATIRNVIQEKLLDGQLNNSDLTFKELEIISESFIKVLTGVFHKRVSYNIFEDSSNKPDEVIVGSENIHSKSAG
;
A
#
# COMPACT_ATOMS: atom_id res chain seq x y z
N MET A 1 17.61 -24.72 -26.27
CA MET A 1 18.11 -23.43 -26.81
C MET A 1 17.02 -22.53 -27.37
N LEU A 2 16.10 -22.99 -28.24
CA LEU A 2 15.00 -22.14 -28.79
C LEU A 2 14.07 -21.53 -27.72
N LYS A 3 13.73 -22.25 -26.63
CA LYS A 3 13.00 -21.68 -25.47
C LYS A 3 13.80 -20.65 -24.65
N ILE A 4 15.13 -20.66 -24.74
CA ILE A 4 16.02 -19.69 -24.07
C ILE A 4 16.15 -18.46 -24.97
N PHE A 5 16.27 -18.66 -26.29
CA PHE A 5 16.30 -17.59 -27.28
C PHE A 5 14.96 -16.85 -27.37
N GLY A 6 13.83 -17.55 -27.27
CA GLY A 6 12.49 -16.95 -27.18
C GLY A 6 12.30 -16.13 -25.89
N ARG A 7 12.74 -16.65 -24.73
CA ARG A 7 12.74 -15.89 -23.47
C ARG A 7 13.68 -14.67 -23.51
N TRP A 8 14.80 -14.77 -24.21
CA TRP A 8 15.72 -13.66 -24.41
C TRP A 8 15.14 -12.58 -25.35
N HIS A 9 14.43 -12.99 -26.41
CA HIS A 9 13.79 -12.07 -27.34
C HIS A 9 12.60 -11.34 -26.72
N GLU A 10 11.78 -12.04 -25.93
CA GLU A 10 10.69 -11.44 -25.15
C GLU A 10 11.22 -10.49 -24.07
N ARG A 11 12.32 -10.84 -23.38
CA ARG A 11 13.01 -9.90 -22.48
C ARG A 11 13.47 -8.65 -23.23
N LYS A 12 14.04 -8.78 -24.43
CA LYS A 12 14.44 -7.62 -25.25
C LYS A 12 13.26 -6.74 -25.67
N LYS A 13 12.12 -7.32 -26.05
CA LYS A 13 10.90 -6.56 -26.34
C LYS A 13 10.41 -5.79 -25.10
N ILE A 14 10.42 -6.45 -23.94
CA ILE A 14 10.04 -5.81 -22.67
C ILE A 14 10.99 -4.65 -22.34
N TYR A 15 12.32 -4.85 -22.45
CA TYR A 15 13.29 -3.77 -22.26
C TYR A 15 13.14 -2.65 -23.32
N PHE A 16 12.74 -2.98 -24.55
CA PHE A 16 12.45 -2.00 -25.59
C PHE A 16 11.17 -1.19 -25.29
N TYR A 17 10.08 -1.82 -24.85
CA TYR A 17 8.87 -1.11 -24.41
C TYR A 17 9.14 -0.26 -23.17
N ARG A 18 9.94 -0.75 -22.22
CA ARG A 18 10.40 0.00 -21.05
C ARG A 18 11.26 1.19 -21.44
N PHE A 19 12.15 1.01 -22.41
CA PHE A 19 12.94 2.09 -23.00
C PHE A 19 12.06 3.11 -23.71
N ILE A 20 11.06 2.70 -24.49
CA ILE A 20 10.08 3.61 -25.13
C ILE A 20 9.29 4.38 -24.07
N LEU A 21 8.81 3.73 -23.02
CA LEU A 21 8.11 4.38 -21.91
C LEU A 21 9.01 5.41 -21.21
N PHE A 22 10.26 5.05 -20.93
CA PHE A 22 11.26 5.96 -20.38
C PHE A 22 11.57 7.13 -21.33
N CYS A 23 11.64 6.87 -22.64
CA CYS A 23 11.83 7.87 -23.69
C CYS A 23 10.59 8.74 -23.92
N SER A 24 9.39 8.29 -23.56
CA SER A 24 8.15 9.07 -23.71
C SER A 24 8.21 10.36 -22.90
N PHE A 25 8.80 10.31 -21.69
CA PHE A 25 9.09 11.48 -20.86
C PHE A 25 9.97 12.50 -21.60
N PHE A 26 11.02 12.03 -22.27
CA PHE A 26 11.95 12.88 -23.00
C PHE A 26 11.33 13.46 -24.27
N GLY A 27 10.52 12.68 -24.98
CA GLY A 27 9.71 13.15 -26.11
C GLY A 27 8.71 14.22 -25.71
N THR A 28 7.98 14.03 -24.60
CA THR A 28 7.04 15.04 -24.09
C THR A 28 7.76 16.27 -23.58
N SER A 29 8.90 16.12 -22.90
CA SER A 29 9.71 17.26 -22.43
C SER A 29 10.19 18.11 -23.60
N LEU A 30 10.71 17.47 -24.66
CA LEU A 30 11.13 18.14 -25.88
C LEU A 30 9.97 18.84 -26.60
N LEU A 31 8.80 18.19 -26.69
CA LEU A 31 7.61 18.79 -27.26
C LEU A 31 7.16 20.01 -26.45
N LEU A 32 7.15 19.92 -25.12
CA LEU A 32 6.74 21.02 -24.26
C LEU A 32 7.73 22.19 -24.33
N ILE A 33 9.04 21.92 -24.39
CA ILE A 33 10.08 22.93 -24.62
C ILE A 33 9.91 23.58 -26.01
N ALA A 34 9.69 22.79 -27.07
CA ALA A 34 9.47 23.30 -28.41
C ALA A 34 8.20 24.18 -28.49
N LEU A 35 7.14 23.79 -27.79
CA LEU A 35 5.90 24.55 -27.65
C LEU A 35 6.00 25.71 -26.64
N SER A 36 7.05 25.75 -25.80
CA SER A 36 7.33 26.88 -24.90
C SER A 36 7.94 28.08 -25.65
N LYS A 37 8.24 27.93 -26.95
CA LYS A 37 8.55 29.08 -27.83
C LYS A 37 7.38 30.08 -27.77
N ARG A 38 7.62 31.23 -27.12
CA ARG A 38 6.70 32.37 -27.04
C ARG A 38 6.06 32.67 -28.41
N LYS A 39 4.75 32.44 -28.50
CA LYS A 39 3.72 33.42 -28.89
C LYS A 39 2.33 32.78 -28.76
N ALA A 40 1.60 33.11 -27.70
CA ALA A 40 0.13 33.24 -27.66
C ALA A 40 -0.31 33.50 -26.21
N THR A 41 -0.24 34.75 -25.77
CA THR A 41 -1.33 35.26 -24.94
C THR A 41 -2.64 35.02 -25.71
N PRO A 42 -3.74 34.57 -25.09
CA PRO A 42 -5.01 34.51 -25.79
C PRO A 42 -5.32 35.91 -26.34
N ILE A 43 -5.73 35.96 -27.61
CA ILE A 43 -5.92 37.13 -28.52
C ILE A 43 -6.60 38.36 -27.87
N ILE A 44 -7.27 38.18 -26.73
CA ILE A 44 -7.97 39.21 -25.95
C ILE A 44 -7.00 40.15 -25.20
N TRP A 45 -5.88 39.63 -24.66
CA TRP A 45 -4.95 40.45 -23.86
C TRP A 45 -3.91 41.22 -24.68
N ASP A 46 -3.64 40.78 -25.92
CA ASP A 46 -2.70 41.44 -26.83
C ASP A 46 -3.23 42.80 -27.34
N LYS A 47 -4.56 43.00 -27.33
CA LYS A 47 -5.19 44.30 -27.59
C LYS A 47 -5.06 45.28 -26.41
N ILE A 48 -4.93 44.79 -25.19
CA ILE A 48 -4.90 45.60 -23.96
C ILE A 48 -3.45 46.06 -23.66
N PHE A 49 -2.46 45.19 -23.84
CA PHE A 49 -1.07 45.52 -23.53
C PHE A 49 -0.40 46.42 -24.57
N ARG A 50 -0.82 46.37 -25.84
CA ARG A 50 -0.33 47.32 -26.87
C ARG A 50 -0.77 48.77 -26.63
N PHE A 51 -1.73 48.99 -25.73
CA PHE A 51 -2.14 50.32 -25.31
C PHE A 51 -1.18 50.95 -24.28
N PHE A 52 -0.34 50.16 -23.59
CA PHE A 52 0.42 50.65 -22.42
C PHE A 52 1.95 50.66 -22.53
N ASN A 53 2.60 50.02 -23.50
CA ASN A 53 4.06 50.18 -23.69
C ASN A 53 4.56 49.70 -25.09
N PRO A 54 4.97 50.61 -26.00
CA PRO A 54 5.36 50.24 -27.36
C PRO A 54 6.80 49.72 -27.55
N ASP A 55 7.71 49.91 -26.58
CA ASP A 55 9.16 49.82 -26.85
C ASP A 55 9.92 48.73 -26.08
N ILE A 56 9.58 47.45 -26.28
CA ILE A 56 10.42 46.33 -25.83
C ILE A 56 10.97 45.56 -27.05
N LYS A 57 12.25 45.81 -27.39
CA LYS A 57 13.01 45.03 -28.37
C LYS A 57 13.49 43.71 -27.75
N TYR A 58 12.91 42.60 -28.16
CA TYR A 58 13.40 41.25 -27.81
C TYR A 58 14.57 40.83 -28.72
N SER A 59 15.71 40.48 -28.12
CA SER A 59 16.87 39.93 -28.84
C SER A 59 16.55 38.52 -29.38
N LYS A 60 16.95 38.26 -30.63
CA LYS A 60 16.75 36.99 -31.34
C LYS A 60 17.76 35.93 -30.86
N PHE A 61 17.29 34.90 -30.16
CA PHE A 61 18.01 33.63 -29.98
C PHE A 61 18.25 32.91 -31.33
N ARG A 62 19.38 32.20 -31.52
CA ARG A 62 19.71 31.42 -32.73
C ARG A 62 19.04 30.04 -32.67
N ILE A 63 17.74 30.04 -32.97
CA ILE A 63 16.71 28.98 -32.86
C ILE A 63 17.12 27.50 -33.08
N ALA A 64 18.10 27.19 -33.94
CA ALA A 64 18.50 25.80 -34.24
C ALA A 64 19.58 25.25 -33.30
N GLY A 65 20.56 26.08 -32.92
CA GLY A 65 21.65 25.68 -32.02
C GLY A 65 21.13 25.39 -30.62
N ASP A 66 20.24 26.24 -30.11
CA ASP A 66 19.69 26.14 -28.75
C ASP A 66 18.79 24.89 -28.59
N LEU A 67 18.04 24.53 -29.63
CA LEU A 67 17.23 23.32 -29.63
C LEU A 67 18.09 22.05 -29.63
N SER A 68 19.19 22.05 -30.40
CA SER A 68 20.13 20.93 -30.43
C SER A 68 20.85 20.74 -29.09
N ALA A 69 21.20 21.83 -28.41
CA ALA A 69 21.79 21.81 -27.08
C ALA A 69 20.79 21.31 -26.02
N ALA A 70 19.52 21.72 -26.07
CA ALA A 70 18.48 21.22 -25.20
C ALA A 70 18.23 19.71 -25.39
N ILE A 71 18.21 19.23 -26.65
CA ILE A 71 18.11 17.79 -26.95
C ILE A 71 19.30 17.03 -26.38
N LEU A 72 20.52 17.52 -26.58
CA LEU A 72 21.72 16.89 -26.06
C LEU A 72 21.70 16.81 -24.52
N LEU A 73 21.35 17.90 -23.84
CA LEU A 73 21.24 17.94 -22.38
C LEU A 73 20.22 16.92 -21.86
N ILE A 74 19.04 16.87 -22.49
CA ILE A 74 17.99 15.94 -22.13
C ILE A 74 18.44 14.48 -22.34
N LEU A 75 19.16 14.19 -23.42
CA LEU A 75 19.75 12.87 -23.65
C LEU A 75 20.78 12.50 -22.58
N ILE A 76 21.64 13.45 -22.18
CA ILE A 76 22.62 13.22 -21.11
C ILE A 76 21.90 12.92 -19.78
N LEU A 77 20.89 13.71 -19.41
CA LEU A 77 20.09 13.47 -18.20
C LEU A 77 19.38 12.11 -18.24
N SER A 78 18.86 11.72 -19.41
CA SER A 78 18.27 10.40 -19.63
C SER A 78 19.24 9.26 -19.41
N LEU A 79 20.47 9.43 -19.89
CA LEU A 79 21.52 8.42 -19.76
C LEU A 79 21.95 8.28 -18.30
N ILE A 80 22.17 9.39 -17.60
CA ILE A 80 22.53 9.39 -16.17
C ILE A 80 21.44 8.71 -15.35
N MET A 81 20.18 9.08 -15.56
CA MET A 81 19.04 8.50 -14.86
C MET A 81 18.89 6.99 -15.17
N GLY A 82 19.05 6.59 -16.44
CA GLY A 82 19.00 5.20 -16.86
C GLY A 82 20.12 4.35 -16.24
N VAL A 83 21.34 4.88 -16.19
CA VAL A 83 22.48 4.23 -15.53
C VAL A 83 22.23 4.10 -14.02
N TYR A 84 21.77 5.17 -13.36
CA TYR A 84 21.45 5.14 -11.92
C TYR A 84 20.40 4.07 -11.60
N PHE A 85 19.28 4.05 -12.32
CA PHE A 85 18.23 3.07 -12.07
C PHE A 85 18.68 1.64 -12.39
N TYR A 86 19.56 1.45 -13.39
CA TYR A 86 20.11 0.13 -13.70
C TYR A 86 21.03 -0.41 -12.60
N LEU A 87 21.84 0.46 -12.00
CA LEU A 87 22.81 0.08 -10.97
C LEU A 87 22.19 -0.03 -9.58
N PHE A 88 21.30 0.89 -9.20
CA PHE A 88 20.81 1.01 -7.82
C PHE A 88 19.34 0.62 -7.65
N GLU A 89 18.48 0.85 -8.65
CA GLU A 89 17.03 0.65 -8.53
C GLU A 89 16.50 -0.34 -9.58
N ARG A 90 17.16 -1.49 -9.70
CA ARG A 90 16.83 -2.49 -10.71
C ARG A 90 15.39 -3.01 -10.59
N LYS A 91 14.85 -3.10 -9.38
CA LYS A 91 13.44 -3.48 -9.12
C LYS A 91 12.47 -2.53 -9.83
N PHE A 92 12.74 -1.22 -9.81
CA PHE A 92 11.93 -0.22 -10.49
C PHE A 92 11.95 -0.42 -12.01
N ILE A 93 13.13 -0.60 -12.62
CA ILE A 93 13.25 -0.89 -14.07
C ILE A 93 12.56 -2.20 -14.43
N ASP A 94 12.63 -3.20 -13.54
CA ASP A 94 12.04 -4.50 -13.79
C ASP A 94 10.51 -4.52 -13.65
N SER A 95 9.90 -3.44 -13.14
CA SER A 95 8.46 -3.27 -13.01
C SER A 95 7.88 -2.41 -14.13
N CYS A 96 7.22 -3.03 -15.12
CA CYS A 96 6.53 -2.30 -16.18
C CYS A 96 5.43 -1.37 -15.63
N ARG A 97 4.77 -1.80 -14.54
CA ARG A 97 3.75 -1.02 -13.86
C ARG A 97 4.34 0.27 -13.32
N ASP A 98 5.41 0.17 -12.52
CA ASP A 98 5.98 1.33 -11.83
C ASP A 98 6.57 2.31 -12.83
N MET A 99 7.21 1.82 -13.90
CA MET A 99 7.66 2.67 -15.01
C MET A 99 6.51 3.39 -15.72
N ALA A 100 5.38 2.70 -15.97
CA ALA A 100 4.21 3.29 -16.61
C ALA A 100 3.52 4.32 -15.73
N ALA A 101 3.38 4.04 -14.43
CA ALA A 101 2.86 4.96 -13.45
C ALA A 101 3.71 6.23 -13.38
N THR A 102 5.03 6.08 -13.21
CA THR A 102 5.96 7.21 -13.18
C THR A 102 5.91 8.04 -14.45
N SER A 103 5.91 7.40 -15.62
CA SER A 103 5.85 8.12 -16.90
C SER A 103 4.55 8.93 -17.01
N ALA A 104 3.41 8.35 -16.66
CA ALA A 104 2.12 9.04 -16.67
C ALA A 104 2.07 10.20 -15.65
N ILE A 105 2.54 9.98 -14.42
CA ILE A 105 2.62 11.00 -13.36
C ILE A 105 3.45 12.19 -13.82
N ILE A 106 4.62 11.92 -14.42
CA ILE A 106 5.52 12.99 -14.85
C ILE A 106 4.95 13.77 -16.02
N VAL A 107 4.39 13.10 -17.03
CA VAL A 107 3.76 13.77 -18.16
C VAL A 107 2.64 14.69 -17.69
N LEU A 108 1.78 14.22 -16.77
CA LEU A 108 0.72 15.04 -16.18
C LEU A 108 1.27 16.20 -15.34
N ASN A 109 2.36 15.99 -14.60
CA ASN A 109 3.00 17.05 -13.82
C ASN A 109 3.58 18.16 -14.72
N LEU A 110 4.25 17.80 -15.81
CA LEU A 110 4.77 18.78 -16.77
C LEU A 110 3.64 19.55 -17.48
N LEU A 111 2.56 18.86 -17.83
CA LEU A 111 1.36 19.50 -18.40
C LEU A 111 0.73 20.46 -17.38
N LEU A 112 0.57 20.03 -16.12
CA LEU A 112 0.05 20.86 -15.04
C LEU A 112 0.87 22.14 -14.87
N ILE A 113 2.20 22.02 -14.80
CA ILE A 113 3.09 23.18 -14.69
C ILE A 113 2.89 24.10 -15.89
N LYS A 114 2.93 23.57 -17.12
CA LYS A 114 2.77 24.36 -18.35
C LYS A 114 1.44 25.12 -18.39
N PHE A 115 0.33 24.47 -18.06
CA PHE A 115 -1.00 25.11 -18.10
C PHE A 115 -1.18 26.14 -16.99
N LEU A 116 -0.46 26.02 -15.87
CA LEU A 116 -0.54 26.93 -14.73
C LEU A 116 0.53 28.02 -14.72
N LEU A 117 1.42 28.09 -15.73
CA LEU A 117 2.39 29.18 -15.90
C LEU A 117 1.80 30.61 -15.90
N PRO A 118 0.51 30.86 -16.23
CA PRO A 118 -0.08 32.20 -16.08
C PRO A 118 -0.21 32.68 -14.61
N ILE A 119 -0.10 31.78 -13.62
CA ILE A 119 -0.08 32.07 -12.18
C ILE A 119 1.38 32.37 -11.76
N PRO A 120 1.64 33.14 -10.69
CA PRO A 120 3.00 33.32 -10.18
C PRO A 120 3.78 32.01 -10.06
N THR A 121 5.00 31.97 -10.59
CA THR A 121 5.78 30.73 -10.80
C THR A 121 5.92 29.87 -9.52
N PHE A 122 6.13 30.50 -8.37
CA PHE A 122 6.27 29.83 -7.07
C PHE A 122 4.94 29.33 -6.47
N ALA A 123 3.79 29.81 -6.97
CA ALA A 123 2.47 29.33 -6.56
C ALA A 123 1.97 28.13 -7.38
N VAL A 124 2.70 27.75 -8.43
CA VAL A 124 2.37 26.57 -9.24
C VAL A 124 2.56 25.30 -8.40
N PRO A 125 1.59 24.36 -8.39
CA PRO A 125 1.71 23.09 -7.67
C PRO A 125 2.66 22.11 -8.39
N ALA A 126 3.95 22.44 -8.41
CA ALA A 126 4.95 21.71 -9.16
C ALA A 126 5.31 20.35 -8.55
N PHE A 127 5.02 20.12 -7.26
CA PHE A 127 5.52 18.94 -6.53
C PHE A 127 4.58 17.72 -6.57
N VAL A 128 3.42 17.83 -7.23
CA VAL A 128 2.43 16.73 -7.30
C VAL A 128 3.07 15.42 -7.78
N GLY A 129 3.87 15.47 -8.84
CA GLY A 129 4.49 14.27 -9.40
C GLY A 129 5.53 13.64 -8.47
N VAL A 130 6.32 14.48 -7.81
CA VAL A 130 7.37 14.06 -6.86
C VAL A 130 6.75 13.39 -5.63
N ILE A 131 5.68 13.98 -5.08
CA ILE A 131 4.94 13.43 -3.95
C ILE A 131 4.35 12.06 -4.32
N LEU A 132 3.67 11.95 -5.47
CA LEU A 132 3.05 10.70 -5.91
C LEU A 132 4.06 9.58 -6.16
N ILE A 133 5.20 9.87 -6.82
CA ILE A 133 6.24 8.86 -7.06
C ILE A 133 6.83 8.38 -5.73
N SER A 134 7.02 9.27 -4.76
CA SER A 134 7.55 8.89 -3.44
C SER A 134 6.58 7.98 -2.66
N LEU A 135 5.27 8.27 -2.73
CA LEU A 135 4.23 7.49 -2.06
C LEU A 135 3.98 6.13 -2.70
N LEU A 136 4.03 6.04 -4.03
CA LEU A 136 3.61 4.86 -4.78
C LEU A 136 4.78 3.89 -5.06
N ILE A 137 6.01 4.40 -5.15
CA ILE A 137 7.14 3.65 -5.69
C ILE A 137 8.31 3.64 -4.70
N ASP A 138 9.10 4.71 -4.66
CA ASP A 138 10.24 4.83 -3.74
C ASP A 138 10.73 6.29 -3.68
N VAL A 139 11.24 6.68 -2.51
CA VAL A 139 11.79 8.02 -2.27
C VAL A 139 13.02 8.32 -3.12
N ARG A 140 13.90 7.33 -3.35
CA ARG A 140 15.13 7.49 -4.16
C ARG A 140 14.80 7.72 -5.62
N VAL A 141 13.83 6.98 -6.14
CA VAL A 141 13.31 7.17 -7.50
C VAL A 141 12.74 8.58 -7.64
N SER A 142 11.92 9.01 -6.69
CA SER A 142 11.32 10.35 -6.67
C SER A 142 12.36 11.48 -6.67
N ILE A 143 13.41 11.40 -5.84
CA ILE A 143 14.47 12.43 -5.76
C ILE A 143 15.23 12.55 -7.09
N ILE A 144 15.59 11.43 -7.72
CA ILE A 144 16.29 11.45 -9.02
C ILE A 144 15.42 12.06 -10.11
N PHE A 145 14.12 11.71 -10.14
CA PHE A 145 13.19 12.36 -11.05
C PHE A 145 13.03 13.85 -10.76
N ASN A 146 12.97 14.26 -9.49
CA ASN A 146 12.92 15.67 -9.12
C ASN A 146 14.15 16.44 -9.64
N MET A 147 15.34 15.85 -9.55
CA MET A 147 16.56 16.47 -10.08
C MET A 147 16.45 16.75 -11.59
N VAL A 148 16.00 15.76 -12.36
CA VAL A 148 15.82 15.90 -13.81
C VAL A 148 14.69 16.90 -14.12
N LEU A 149 13.55 16.81 -13.41
CA LEU A 149 12.43 17.73 -13.57
C LEU A 149 12.79 19.18 -13.26
N SER A 150 13.65 19.42 -12.25
CA SER A 150 14.10 20.78 -11.91
C SER A 150 14.87 21.41 -13.08
N ILE A 151 15.72 20.64 -13.75
CA ILE A 151 16.49 21.10 -14.92
C ILE A 151 15.57 21.26 -16.14
N VAL A 152 14.67 20.31 -16.39
CA VAL A 152 13.74 20.39 -17.52
C VAL A 152 12.80 21.60 -17.37
N ASN A 153 12.29 21.86 -16.16
CA ASN A 153 11.44 23.02 -15.90
C ASN A 153 12.19 24.35 -16.09
N LEU A 154 13.48 24.42 -15.75
CA LEU A 154 14.31 25.59 -16.07
C LEU A 154 14.34 25.88 -17.57
N LEU A 155 14.44 24.84 -18.41
CA LEU A 155 14.39 24.99 -19.86
C LEU A 155 13.01 25.41 -20.38
N ILE A 156 11.93 25.03 -19.70
CA ILE A 156 10.55 25.41 -20.06
C ILE A 156 10.27 26.86 -19.68
N VAL A 157 10.63 27.27 -18.45
CA VAL A 157 10.33 28.60 -17.88
C VAL A 157 11.33 29.66 -18.35
N GLY A 158 12.56 29.27 -18.70
CA GLY A 158 13.63 30.14 -19.19
C GLY A 158 14.74 30.36 -18.16
N MET A 159 15.96 30.58 -18.67
CA MET A 159 17.21 30.61 -17.87
C MET A 159 17.28 31.73 -16.83
N ASP A 160 16.51 32.82 -17.00
CA ASP A 160 16.47 33.93 -16.06
C ASP A 160 15.84 33.55 -14.68
N ASN A 161 15.25 32.36 -14.57
CA ASN A 161 14.57 31.87 -13.37
C ASN A 161 15.37 30.77 -12.64
N LEU A 162 16.70 30.93 -12.51
CA LEU A 162 17.56 29.97 -11.81
C LEU A 162 17.12 29.74 -10.34
N SER A 163 16.63 30.78 -9.66
CA SER A 163 16.11 30.66 -8.29
C SER A 163 14.92 29.71 -8.20
N PHE A 164 14.06 29.68 -9.22
CA PHE A 164 12.93 28.76 -9.30
C PHE A 164 13.39 27.31 -9.49
N ALA A 165 14.41 27.07 -10.32
CA ALA A 165 14.97 25.72 -10.50
C ALA A 165 15.64 25.19 -9.23
N LEU A 166 16.35 26.04 -8.48
CA LEU A 166 16.91 25.69 -7.18
C LEU A 166 15.79 25.38 -6.17
N HIS A 167 14.72 26.17 -6.17
CA HIS A 167 13.53 25.90 -5.37
C HIS A 167 12.89 24.55 -5.71
N LEU A 168 12.71 24.23 -6.98
CA LEU A 168 12.19 22.93 -7.41
C LEU A 168 13.08 21.78 -6.92
N PHE A 169 14.40 21.93 -7.04
CA PHE A 169 15.35 20.90 -6.61
C PHE A 169 15.29 20.68 -5.09
N VAL A 170 15.41 21.74 -4.29
CA VAL A 170 15.47 21.64 -2.83
C VAL A 170 14.10 21.28 -2.25
N THR A 171 13.04 22.01 -2.61
CA THR A 171 11.69 21.78 -2.08
C THR A 171 11.13 20.46 -2.60
N GLY A 172 11.37 20.10 -3.86
CA GLY A 172 10.92 18.82 -4.40
C GLY A 172 11.59 17.64 -3.69
N SER A 173 12.90 17.72 -3.42
CA SER A 173 13.60 16.68 -2.66
C SER A 173 13.06 16.57 -1.23
N LEU A 174 12.79 17.70 -0.57
CA LEU A 174 12.11 17.72 0.72
C LEU A 174 10.73 17.07 0.65
N CYS A 175 9.91 17.41 -0.35
CA CYS A 175 8.59 16.83 -0.54
C CYS A 175 8.66 15.32 -0.77
N ALA A 176 9.65 14.82 -1.51
CA ALA A 176 9.88 13.38 -1.68
C ALA A 176 10.15 12.69 -0.33
N ILE A 177 11.09 13.22 0.46
CA ILE A 177 11.47 12.66 1.76
C ILE A 177 10.29 12.67 2.73
N VAL A 178 9.65 13.82 2.87
CA VAL A 178 8.51 14.04 3.78
C VAL A 178 7.31 13.19 3.39
N SER A 179 7.08 12.95 2.08
CA SER A 179 5.96 12.12 1.65
C SER A 179 6.18 10.63 1.93
N HIS A 180 7.43 10.16 1.93
CA HIS A 180 7.74 8.75 2.17
C HIS A 180 7.35 8.29 3.59
N SER A 181 7.37 9.19 4.58
CA SER A 181 6.98 8.86 5.95
C SER A 181 5.47 8.89 6.22
N ILE A 182 4.64 9.17 5.20
CA ILE A 182 3.19 9.26 5.36
C ILE A 182 2.57 7.86 5.30
N HIS A 183 1.97 7.46 6.42
CA HIS A 183 1.23 6.21 6.58
C HIS A 183 -0.27 6.43 6.83
N ASN A 184 -0.68 7.64 7.22
CA ASN A 184 -2.07 7.96 7.51
C ASN A 184 -2.45 9.39 7.07
N ARG A 185 -3.76 9.68 7.12
CA ARG A 185 -4.34 10.95 6.67
C ARG A 185 -3.85 12.17 7.45
N LEU A 186 -3.68 12.03 8.77
CA LEU A 186 -3.22 13.13 9.62
C LEU A 186 -1.76 13.49 9.33
N GLN A 187 -0.92 12.48 9.08
CA GLN A 187 0.45 12.68 8.64
C GLN A 187 0.47 13.42 7.31
N PHE A 188 -0.42 13.11 6.36
CA PHE A 188 -0.49 13.83 5.10
C PHE A 188 -0.68 15.35 5.30
N ILE A 189 -1.59 15.74 6.20
CA ILE A 189 -1.86 17.14 6.52
C ILE A 189 -0.66 17.78 7.23
N SER A 190 -0.16 17.14 8.29
CA SER A 190 0.93 17.72 9.11
C SER A 190 2.25 17.82 8.34
N HIS A 191 2.58 16.81 7.55
CA HIS A 191 3.77 16.75 6.71
C HIS A 191 3.68 17.72 5.54
N GLY A 192 2.51 17.84 4.90
CA GLY A 192 2.26 18.83 3.86
C GLY A 192 2.39 20.27 4.36
N PHE A 193 1.88 20.56 5.56
CA PHE A 193 2.06 21.86 6.21
C PHE A 193 3.54 22.15 6.52
N LEU A 194 4.25 21.18 7.12
CA LEU A 194 5.67 21.31 7.44
C LEU A 194 6.53 21.54 6.19
N ALA A 195 6.30 20.77 5.12
CA ALA A 195 7.00 20.94 3.85
C ALA A 195 6.73 22.32 3.22
N SER A 196 5.48 22.80 3.30
CA SER A 196 5.10 24.13 2.79
C SER A 196 5.76 25.26 3.58
N LEU A 197 5.86 25.13 4.90
CA LEU A 197 6.55 26.08 5.76
C LEU A 197 8.05 26.13 5.45
N ILE A 198 8.71 24.98 5.39
CA ILE A 198 10.15 24.91 5.07
C ILE A 198 10.42 25.44 3.66
N SER A 199 9.55 25.13 2.70
CA SER A 199 9.64 25.66 1.34
C SER A 199 9.57 27.19 1.31
N SER A 200 8.62 27.77 2.04
CA SER A 200 8.47 29.22 2.19
C SER A 200 9.68 29.86 2.85
N LEU A 201 10.26 29.24 3.88
CA LEU A 201 11.50 29.70 4.54
C LEU A 201 12.71 29.61 3.60
N PHE A 202 12.80 28.55 2.80
CA PHE A 202 13.86 28.41 1.80
C PHE A 202 13.78 29.49 0.72
N VAL A 203 12.57 29.77 0.20
CA VAL A 203 12.39 30.83 -0.80
C VAL A 203 12.64 32.20 -0.20
N LEU A 204 12.20 32.44 1.04
CA LEU A 204 12.50 33.66 1.77
C LEU A 204 14.02 33.89 1.90
N SER A 205 14.77 32.86 2.33
CA SER A 205 16.22 32.98 2.50
C SER A 205 16.93 33.16 1.16
N ALA A 206 16.55 32.42 0.12
CA ALA A 206 17.11 32.57 -1.22
C ALA A 206 16.85 33.97 -1.80
N GLU A 207 15.62 34.47 -1.71
CA GLU A 207 15.26 35.80 -2.23
C GLU A 207 15.95 36.92 -1.43
N LEU A 208 16.15 36.80 -0.12
CA LEU A 208 16.94 37.76 0.68
C LEU A 208 18.42 37.80 0.29
N VAL A 209 18.99 36.67 -0.14
CA VAL A 209 20.38 36.58 -0.59
C VAL A 209 20.56 37.14 -2.00
N PHE A 210 19.62 36.87 -2.90
CA PHE A 210 19.76 37.17 -4.33
C PHE A 210 19.02 38.43 -4.80
N LYS A 211 18.06 38.98 -4.03
CA LYS A 211 17.28 40.18 -4.39
C LYS A 211 17.13 41.15 -3.20
N ILE A 212 17.16 42.45 -3.52
CA ILE A 212 17.15 43.54 -2.52
C ILE A 212 15.72 44.12 -2.29
N ASN A 213 14.74 43.78 -3.14
CA ASN A 213 13.42 44.41 -3.13
C ASN A 213 12.44 43.75 -2.12
N GLY A 214 12.33 44.29 -0.91
CA GLY A 214 11.68 43.63 0.24
C GLY A 214 10.18 43.27 0.09
N ALA A 215 9.41 43.96 -0.75
CA ALA A 215 7.97 43.68 -0.93
C ALA A 215 7.69 42.44 -1.79
N GLU A 216 8.57 42.13 -2.75
CA GLU A 216 8.44 40.95 -3.63
C GLU A 216 8.91 39.66 -2.93
N VAL A 217 9.80 39.79 -1.95
CA VAL A 217 10.35 38.67 -1.18
C VAL A 217 9.23 37.95 -0.41
N LEU A 218 8.40 38.72 0.32
CA LEU A 218 7.33 38.14 1.14
C LEU A 218 6.24 37.50 0.28
N THR A 219 5.89 38.11 -0.85
CA THR A 219 4.88 37.57 -1.77
C THR A 219 5.38 36.29 -2.46
N THR A 220 6.66 36.24 -2.86
CA THR A 220 7.27 35.04 -3.46
C THR A 220 7.35 33.88 -2.47
N SER A 221 7.71 34.17 -1.21
CA SER A 221 7.72 33.19 -0.12
C SER A 221 6.30 32.67 0.20
N ALA A 222 5.30 33.55 0.26
CA ALA A 222 3.89 33.15 0.43
C ALA A 222 3.39 32.30 -0.74
N ASN A 223 3.75 32.65 -1.98
CA ASN A 223 3.44 31.86 -3.16
C ASN A 223 4.03 30.45 -3.08
N SER A 224 5.29 30.32 -2.62
CA SER A 224 5.94 29.02 -2.38
C SER A 224 5.17 28.14 -1.39
N PHE A 225 4.66 28.74 -0.31
CA PHE A 225 3.81 28.04 0.66
C PHE A 225 2.54 27.51 -0.01
N ILE A 226 1.85 28.37 -0.79
CA ILE A 226 0.61 28.04 -1.49
C ILE A 226 0.85 26.93 -2.52
N GLY A 227 1.88 27.04 -3.35
CA GLY A 227 2.20 26.05 -4.39
C GLY A 227 2.53 24.68 -3.79
N THR A 228 3.29 24.66 -2.69
CA THR A 228 3.61 23.41 -1.98
C THR A 228 2.37 22.80 -1.35
N THR A 229 1.54 23.61 -0.67
CA THR A 229 0.29 23.16 -0.05
C THR A 229 -0.67 22.58 -1.10
N LEU A 230 -0.87 23.29 -2.21
CA LEU A 230 -1.70 22.81 -3.32
C LEU A 230 -1.17 21.52 -3.92
N SER A 231 0.16 21.34 -4.00
CA SER A 231 0.77 20.11 -4.48
C SER A 231 0.38 18.90 -3.62
N PHE A 232 0.41 19.05 -2.29
CA PHE A 232 -0.05 18.01 -1.36
C PHE A 232 -1.56 17.75 -1.52
N ILE A 233 -2.39 18.79 -1.57
CA ILE A 233 -3.85 18.64 -1.73
C ILE A 233 -4.19 17.87 -3.01
N ILE A 234 -3.57 18.23 -4.14
CA ILE A 234 -3.80 17.57 -5.44
C ILE A 234 -3.27 16.13 -5.41
N ALA A 235 -2.09 15.90 -4.84
CA ALA A 235 -1.54 14.55 -4.72
C ALA A 235 -2.46 13.64 -3.87
N TYR A 236 -2.94 14.12 -2.73
CA TYR A 236 -3.89 13.37 -1.89
C TYR A 236 -5.20 13.07 -2.64
N GLY A 237 -5.79 14.09 -3.26
CA GLY A 237 -7.06 13.95 -3.97
C GLY A 237 -7.00 13.01 -5.17
N THR A 238 -5.82 12.87 -5.79
CA THR A 238 -5.62 11.99 -6.95
C THR A 238 -5.04 10.62 -6.59
N LEU A 239 -4.50 10.43 -5.38
CA LEU A 239 -3.85 9.18 -4.94
C LEU A 239 -4.72 7.92 -5.18
N PRO A 240 -6.03 7.89 -4.81
CA PRO A 240 -6.86 6.70 -5.04
C PRO A 240 -7.00 6.32 -6.51
N VAL A 241 -6.92 7.29 -7.43
CA VAL A 241 -6.98 7.04 -8.88
C VAL A 241 -5.73 6.29 -9.33
N TRP A 242 -4.56 6.71 -8.86
CA TRP A 242 -3.29 6.04 -9.16
C TRP A 242 -3.23 4.63 -8.56
N GLU A 243 -3.69 4.48 -7.32
CA GLU A 243 -3.80 3.19 -6.65
C GLU A 243 -4.72 2.23 -7.38
N TYR A 244 -5.82 2.71 -7.94
CA TYR A 244 -6.74 1.89 -8.72
C TYR A 244 -6.18 1.55 -10.10
N LEU A 245 -5.72 2.54 -10.87
CA LEU A 245 -5.27 2.35 -12.25
C LEU A 245 -4.05 1.44 -12.35
N PHE A 246 -3.15 1.52 -11.38
CA PHE A 246 -1.92 0.74 -11.35
C PHE A 246 -1.94 -0.37 -10.30
N ASP A 247 -2.99 -0.52 -9.50
CA ASP A 247 -3.07 -1.55 -8.46
C ASP A 247 -1.93 -1.43 -7.43
N PHE A 248 -1.75 -0.20 -6.91
CA PHE A 248 -0.86 0.06 -5.77
C PHE A 248 -1.58 -0.16 -4.44
N THR A 249 -0.81 -0.65 -3.48
CA THR A 249 -1.19 -0.97 -2.10
C THR A 249 -0.44 -0.05 -1.14
N THR A 250 -0.83 1.21 -1.11
CA THR A 250 -0.20 2.17 -0.19
C THR A 250 -0.59 1.87 1.26
N PRO A 251 0.21 2.32 2.24
CA PRO A 251 -0.15 2.25 3.64
C PRO A 251 -1.51 2.90 3.94
N ILE A 252 -1.85 4.00 3.27
CA ILE A 252 -3.14 4.68 3.44
C ILE A 252 -4.29 3.77 3.02
N ARG A 253 -4.22 3.18 1.82
CA ARG A 253 -5.25 2.27 1.32
C ARG A 253 -5.41 1.05 2.23
N LEU A 254 -4.31 0.46 2.70
CA LEU A 254 -4.36 -0.66 3.64
C LEU A 254 -4.98 -0.25 4.98
N MET A 255 -4.65 0.94 5.50
CA MET A 255 -5.24 1.45 6.74
C MET A 255 -6.75 1.69 6.62
N GLU A 256 -7.22 2.17 5.46
CA GLU A 256 -8.65 2.30 5.17
C GLU A 256 -9.36 0.94 5.20
N LEU A 257 -8.70 -0.10 4.67
CA LEU A 257 -9.20 -1.48 4.72
C LEU A 257 -9.20 -2.10 6.11
N SER A 258 -8.42 -1.59 7.09
CA SER A 258 -8.53 -2.03 8.49
C SER A 258 -9.75 -1.47 9.23
N ASN A 259 -10.45 -0.49 8.68
CA ASN A 259 -11.58 0.12 9.38
C ASN A 259 -12.71 -0.91 9.56
N PRO A 260 -13.16 -1.21 10.80
CA PRO A 260 -14.25 -2.16 11.04
C PRO A 260 -15.58 -1.76 10.38
N ASN A 261 -15.75 -0.47 10.08
CA ASN A 261 -16.91 0.04 9.35
C ASN A 261 -16.84 -0.20 7.83
N HIS A 262 -15.74 -0.76 7.32
CA HIS A 262 -15.66 -1.17 5.93
C HIS A 262 -16.80 -2.16 5.63
N PRO A 263 -17.61 -1.95 4.58
CA PRO A 263 -18.85 -2.72 4.37
C PRO A 263 -18.65 -4.23 4.39
N LEU A 264 -17.54 -4.73 3.83
CA LEU A 264 -17.23 -6.16 3.80
C LEU A 264 -16.82 -6.72 5.17
N LEU A 265 -16.08 -5.97 5.99
CA LEU A 265 -15.74 -6.40 7.35
C LEU A 265 -16.95 -6.37 8.27
N LYS A 266 -17.79 -5.34 8.13
CA LYS A 266 -19.08 -5.27 8.83
C LYS A 266 -19.98 -6.45 8.47
N ARG A 267 -19.98 -6.85 7.20
CA ARG A 267 -20.70 -8.04 6.74
C ARG A 267 -20.15 -9.32 7.34
N LEU A 268 -18.82 -9.49 7.37
CA LEU A 268 -18.15 -10.62 8.04
C LEU A 268 -18.50 -10.69 9.53
N LEU A 269 -18.48 -9.56 10.24
CA LEU A 269 -18.86 -9.47 11.65
C LEU A 269 -20.31 -9.91 11.90
N LEU A 270 -21.26 -9.53 11.03
CA LEU A 270 -22.69 -9.80 11.22
C LEU A 270 -23.11 -11.19 10.75
N GLU A 271 -22.58 -11.67 9.62
CA GLU A 271 -22.98 -12.94 8.99
C GLU A 271 -22.10 -14.13 9.43
N ALA A 272 -20.85 -13.90 9.82
CA ALA A 272 -19.88 -14.93 10.22
C ALA A 272 -18.97 -14.45 11.39
N PRO A 273 -19.56 -14.16 12.58
CA PRO A 273 -18.85 -13.53 13.69
C PRO A 273 -17.65 -14.36 14.20
N GLY A 274 -17.73 -15.69 14.19
CA GLY A 274 -16.62 -16.55 14.58
C GLY A 274 -15.43 -16.42 13.65
N THR A 275 -15.69 -16.41 12.33
CA THR A 275 -14.67 -16.14 11.31
C THR A 275 -14.09 -14.73 11.44
N TYR A 276 -14.92 -13.72 11.77
CA TYR A 276 -14.44 -12.36 12.02
C TYR A 276 -13.45 -12.33 13.20
N HIS A 277 -13.81 -12.91 14.34
CA HIS A 277 -12.93 -12.98 15.51
C HIS A 277 -11.65 -13.76 15.24
N HIS A 278 -11.75 -14.87 14.51
CA HIS A 278 -10.61 -15.63 14.02
C HIS A 278 -9.64 -14.76 13.22
N SER A 279 -10.17 -14.07 12.20
CA SER A 279 -9.39 -13.23 11.30
C SER A 279 -8.65 -12.09 12.02
N LEU A 280 -9.22 -11.54 13.09
CA LEU A 280 -8.55 -10.54 13.92
C LEU A 280 -7.34 -11.11 14.68
N ILE A 281 -7.46 -12.31 15.25
CA ILE A 281 -6.36 -12.97 15.98
C ILE A 281 -5.24 -13.33 14.99
N VAL A 282 -5.59 -13.92 13.84
CA VAL A 282 -4.65 -14.22 12.76
C VAL A 282 -3.96 -12.94 12.28
N GLY A 283 -4.69 -11.83 12.14
CA GLY A 283 -4.13 -10.53 11.77
C GLY A 283 -3.09 -10.01 12.76
N ASN A 284 -3.35 -10.14 14.06
CA ASN A 284 -2.39 -9.73 15.10
C ASN A 284 -1.12 -10.60 15.08
N LEU A 285 -1.28 -11.92 14.91
CA LEU A 285 -0.15 -12.84 14.77
C LEU A 285 0.69 -12.50 13.54
N ALA A 286 0.02 -12.32 12.39
CA ALA A 286 0.66 -12.04 11.13
C ALA A 286 1.37 -10.68 11.13
N GLU A 287 0.77 -9.65 11.74
CA GLU A 287 1.39 -8.33 11.89
C GLU A 287 2.74 -8.43 12.61
N ILE A 288 2.73 -9.00 13.83
CA ILE A 288 3.90 -9.04 14.71
C ILE A 288 5.00 -9.91 14.08
N ALA A 289 4.66 -11.07 13.55
CA ALA A 289 5.63 -11.97 12.92
C ALA A 289 6.22 -11.37 11.63
N CYS A 290 5.40 -10.68 10.82
CA CYS A 290 5.84 -10.06 9.58
C CYS A 290 6.72 -8.84 9.83
N GLU A 291 6.42 -8.03 10.85
CA GLU A 291 7.28 -6.92 11.27
C GLU A 291 8.66 -7.42 11.72
N ALA A 292 8.70 -8.50 12.52
CA ALA A 292 9.94 -9.07 13.05
C ALA A 292 10.92 -9.58 11.97
N VAL A 293 10.41 -9.94 10.78
CA VAL A 293 11.22 -10.38 9.64
C VAL A 293 11.40 -9.29 8.57
N GLY A 294 10.97 -8.05 8.85
CA GLY A 294 11.10 -6.91 7.94
C GLY A 294 10.22 -7.00 6.68
N GLY A 295 9.12 -7.76 6.74
CA GLY A 295 8.10 -7.82 5.68
C GLY A 295 7.07 -6.70 5.80
N ASN A 296 6.13 -6.63 4.86
CA ASN A 296 5.03 -5.66 4.93
C ASN A 296 3.97 -6.10 5.96
N TYR A 297 4.19 -5.75 7.22
CA TYR A 297 3.34 -6.11 8.35
C TYR A 297 1.88 -5.64 8.19
N LEU A 298 1.69 -4.45 7.60
CA LEU A 298 0.35 -3.91 7.37
C LEU A 298 -0.38 -4.73 6.30
N LEU A 299 0.29 -5.13 5.22
CA LEU A 299 -0.29 -6.03 4.22
C LEU A 299 -0.63 -7.39 4.83
N ALA A 300 0.24 -7.97 5.66
CA ALA A 300 -0.03 -9.25 6.32
C ALA A 300 -1.27 -9.17 7.24
N ARG A 301 -1.37 -8.10 8.05
CA ARG A 301 -2.55 -7.85 8.90
C ARG A 301 -3.84 -7.73 8.11
N ILE A 302 -3.84 -6.85 7.09
CA ILE A 302 -5.03 -6.64 6.27
C ILE A 302 -5.36 -7.89 5.47
N GLY A 303 -4.36 -8.57 4.90
CA GLY A 303 -4.53 -9.85 4.24
C GLY A 303 -5.25 -10.86 5.12
N ALA A 304 -4.84 -10.98 6.39
CA ALA A 304 -5.50 -11.83 7.37
C ALA A 304 -6.93 -11.39 7.71
N TYR A 305 -7.24 -10.09 7.78
CA TYR A 305 -8.62 -9.65 8.04
C TYR A 305 -9.61 -10.12 6.96
N TYR A 306 -9.12 -10.27 5.72
CA TYR A 306 -9.95 -10.66 4.60
C TYR A 306 -9.74 -12.10 4.13
N HIS A 307 -8.75 -12.85 4.64
CA HIS A 307 -8.34 -14.16 4.09
C HIS A 307 -9.51 -15.16 3.96
N ASP A 308 -10.43 -15.09 4.90
CA ASP A 308 -11.55 -16.02 5.07
C ASP A 308 -12.91 -15.49 4.57
N ILE A 309 -12.95 -14.35 3.88
CA ILE A 309 -14.23 -13.72 3.49
C ILE A 309 -15.11 -14.59 2.60
N GLY A 310 -14.54 -15.61 1.94
CA GLY A 310 -15.32 -16.58 1.17
C GLY A 310 -16.28 -17.41 2.02
N LYS A 311 -16.00 -17.56 3.33
CA LYS A 311 -16.88 -18.23 4.28
C LYS A 311 -18.25 -17.54 4.38
N LEU A 312 -18.37 -16.26 4.00
CA LEU A 312 -19.64 -15.53 3.88
C LEU A 312 -20.65 -16.21 2.95
N LYS A 313 -20.21 -16.99 1.95
CA LYS A 313 -21.15 -17.71 1.08
C LYS A 313 -21.94 -18.76 1.85
N ARG A 314 -21.31 -19.43 2.82
CA ARG A 314 -21.86 -20.60 3.54
C ARG A 314 -21.38 -20.63 5.01
N PRO A 315 -21.71 -19.62 5.86
CA PRO A 315 -21.08 -19.47 7.17
C PRO A 315 -21.23 -20.69 8.09
N PHE A 316 -22.41 -21.33 8.11
CA PHE A 316 -22.73 -22.45 8.99
C PHE A 316 -21.94 -23.75 8.70
N TYR A 317 -21.27 -23.84 7.56
CA TYR A 317 -20.37 -24.97 7.24
C TYR A 317 -18.96 -24.77 7.82
N PHE A 318 -18.69 -23.70 8.56
CA PHE A 318 -17.41 -23.46 9.21
C PHE A 318 -17.60 -23.51 10.73
N LYS A 319 -16.78 -24.32 11.41
CA LYS A 319 -16.99 -24.73 12.80
C LYS A 319 -17.08 -23.55 13.76
N GLU A 320 -16.28 -22.51 13.51
CA GLU A 320 -16.23 -21.29 14.31
C GLU A 320 -17.54 -20.47 14.26
N ASN A 321 -18.40 -20.67 13.26
CA ASN A 321 -19.69 -19.98 13.14
C ASN A 321 -20.89 -20.85 13.51
N GLN A 322 -20.68 -22.11 13.91
CA GLN A 322 -21.77 -23.01 14.26
C GLN A 322 -22.33 -22.64 15.64
N ILE A 323 -23.59 -22.23 15.66
CA ILE A 323 -24.39 -21.98 16.88
C ILE A 323 -25.27 -23.22 17.20
N ILE A 324 -25.53 -24.06 16.21
CA ILE A 324 -26.42 -25.22 16.27
C ILE A 324 -25.65 -26.44 16.80
N GLU A 325 -26.29 -27.30 17.60
CA GLU A 325 -25.67 -28.51 18.17
C GLU A 325 -25.25 -29.55 17.11
N GLU A 326 -25.95 -29.64 15.96
CA GLU A 326 -25.67 -30.63 14.92
C GLU A 326 -24.85 -30.04 13.76
N ASP A 327 -23.67 -30.63 13.51
CA ASP A 327 -22.77 -30.23 12.43
C ASP A 327 -23.35 -30.58 11.04
N PRO A 328 -23.58 -29.60 10.13
CA PRO A 328 -24.14 -29.86 8.79
C PRO A 328 -23.29 -30.81 7.94
N HIS A 329 -21.98 -30.94 8.23
CA HIS A 329 -21.11 -31.91 7.57
C HIS A 329 -21.45 -33.38 7.86
N ASN A 330 -22.31 -33.65 8.83
CA ASN A 330 -22.81 -35.00 9.10
C ASN A 330 -23.89 -35.45 8.12
N ARG A 331 -24.54 -34.51 7.43
CA ARG A 331 -25.66 -34.78 6.50
C ARG A 331 -25.23 -34.86 5.04
N ILE A 332 -23.93 -34.72 4.75
CA ILE A 332 -23.37 -34.70 3.40
C ILE A 332 -22.15 -35.61 3.28
N THR A 333 -21.78 -35.95 2.04
CA THR A 333 -20.60 -36.79 1.77
C THR A 333 -19.30 -36.07 2.12
N PRO A 334 -18.22 -36.78 2.52
CA PRO A 334 -16.94 -36.16 2.80
C PRO A 334 -16.37 -35.37 1.61
N THR A 335 -16.62 -35.86 0.38
CA THR A 335 -16.21 -35.16 -0.85
C THR A 335 -16.94 -33.82 -1.01
N LEU A 336 -18.25 -33.77 -0.72
CA LEU A 336 -19.01 -32.51 -0.77
C LEU A 336 -18.58 -31.55 0.34
N SER A 337 -18.32 -32.06 1.55
CA SER A 337 -17.75 -31.26 2.64
C SER A 337 -16.41 -30.65 2.25
N ALA A 338 -15.49 -31.45 1.70
CA ALA A 338 -14.20 -30.96 1.23
C ALA A 338 -14.37 -29.89 0.14
N LEU A 339 -15.30 -30.08 -0.81
CA LEU A 339 -15.58 -29.10 -1.86
C LEU A 339 -16.06 -27.75 -1.28
N ILE A 340 -16.98 -27.77 -0.31
CA ILE A 340 -17.47 -26.56 0.37
C ILE A 340 -16.35 -25.84 1.10
N ILE A 341 -15.51 -26.59 1.82
CA ILE A 341 -14.36 -26.01 2.53
C ILE A 341 -13.35 -25.45 1.52
N ILE A 342 -12.97 -26.19 0.48
CA ILE A 342 -11.97 -25.73 -0.50
C ILE A 342 -12.45 -24.47 -1.25
N SER A 343 -13.75 -24.37 -1.54
CA SER A 343 -14.29 -23.28 -2.36
C SER A 343 -14.17 -21.90 -1.72
N HIS A 344 -14.01 -21.78 -0.39
CA HIS A 344 -13.97 -20.46 0.25
C HIS A 344 -12.80 -19.59 -0.24
N THR A 345 -11.68 -20.18 -0.66
CA THR A 345 -10.56 -19.42 -1.22
C THR A 345 -10.95 -18.74 -2.55
N LYS A 346 -11.64 -19.47 -3.45
CA LYS A 346 -12.15 -18.96 -4.72
C LYS A 346 -13.31 -17.97 -4.51
N ASP A 347 -14.28 -18.35 -3.68
CA ASP A 347 -15.43 -17.52 -3.31
C ASP A 347 -14.94 -16.20 -2.69
N GLY A 348 -13.88 -16.25 -1.88
CA GLY A 348 -13.29 -15.08 -1.25
C GLY A 348 -12.63 -14.14 -2.26
N VAL A 349 -11.93 -14.68 -3.27
CA VAL A 349 -11.37 -13.86 -4.36
C VAL A 349 -12.48 -13.18 -5.17
N GLU A 350 -13.59 -13.87 -5.44
CA GLU A 350 -14.73 -13.30 -6.14
C GLU A 350 -15.35 -12.14 -5.35
N ILE A 351 -15.68 -12.37 -4.07
CA ILE A 351 -16.20 -11.32 -3.18
C ILE A 351 -15.20 -10.16 -3.08
N GLY A 352 -13.91 -10.45 -2.88
CA GLY A 352 -12.88 -9.42 -2.77
C GLY A 352 -12.79 -8.51 -4.00
N LYS A 353 -12.99 -9.07 -5.21
CA LYS A 353 -13.04 -8.29 -6.45
C LYS A 353 -14.26 -7.38 -6.52
N GLU A 354 -15.43 -7.86 -6.08
CA GLU A 354 -16.65 -7.05 -6.01
C GLU A 354 -16.45 -5.82 -5.12
N TYR A 355 -15.73 -5.98 -4.00
CA TYR A 355 -15.38 -4.90 -3.07
C TYR A 355 -14.07 -4.16 -3.42
N ARG A 356 -13.48 -4.42 -4.60
CA ARG A 356 -12.28 -3.74 -5.11
C ARG A 356 -11.07 -3.82 -4.18
N LEU A 357 -10.93 -4.95 -3.48
CA LEU A 357 -9.71 -5.22 -2.71
C LEU A 357 -8.49 -5.21 -3.64
N PRO A 358 -7.35 -4.67 -3.19
CA PRO A 358 -6.14 -4.66 -4.00
C PRO A 358 -5.62 -6.07 -4.23
N ARG A 359 -4.90 -6.28 -5.33
CA ARG A 359 -4.46 -7.62 -5.75
C ARG A 359 -3.64 -8.34 -4.70
N GLN A 360 -2.76 -7.66 -3.97
CA GLN A 360 -1.95 -8.33 -2.94
C GLN A 360 -2.80 -8.94 -1.82
N VAL A 361 -3.94 -8.31 -1.47
CA VAL A 361 -4.89 -8.87 -0.50
C VAL A 361 -5.65 -10.05 -1.13
N LEU A 362 -6.08 -9.93 -2.39
CA LEU A 362 -6.69 -11.04 -3.14
C LEU A 362 -5.75 -12.25 -3.26
N ASP A 363 -4.46 -12.00 -3.44
CA ASP A 363 -3.43 -13.03 -3.53
C ASP A 363 -3.28 -13.76 -2.18
N ILE A 364 -3.33 -13.06 -1.05
CA ILE A 364 -3.36 -13.69 0.28
C ILE A 364 -4.62 -14.55 0.47
N ILE A 365 -5.80 -14.02 0.12
CA ILE A 365 -7.07 -14.78 0.18
C ILE A 365 -6.96 -16.07 -0.63
N LYS A 366 -6.36 -16.00 -1.83
CA LYS A 366 -6.19 -17.17 -2.68
C LYS A 366 -5.17 -18.18 -2.16
N GLN A 367 -4.08 -17.69 -1.53
CA GLN A 367 -2.87 -18.48 -1.26
C GLN A 367 -2.76 -18.98 0.18
N HIS A 368 -3.56 -18.47 1.13
CA HIS A 368 -3.34 -18.72 2.56
C HIS A 368 -3.45 -20.21 2.97
N HIS A 369 -4.09 -21.06 2.16
CA HIS A 369 -4.06 -22.52 2.34
C HIS A 369 -3.14 -23.26 1.36
N GLY A 370 -2.59 -22.56 0.36
CA GLY A 370 -1.70 -23.13 -0.63
C GLY A 370 -2.33 -24.34 -1.33
N THR A 371 -1.64 -25.46 -1.31
CA THR A 371 -2.13 -26.75 -1.85
C THR A 371 -2.32 -27.80 -0.77
N THR A 372 -2.57 -27.36 0.46
CA THR A 372 -2.68 -28.25 1.62
C THR A 372 -3.88 -29.18 1.50
N LYS A 373 -3.81 -30.31 2.21
CA LYS A 373 -4.89 -31.30 2.22
C LYS A 373 -5.89 -31.03 3.33
N VAL A 374 -7.18 -31.11 3.02
CA VAL A 374 -8.29 -31.13 3.97
C VAL A 374 -8.36 -32.52 4.62
N ALA A 375 -7.40 -32.79 5.53
CA ALA A 375 -7.09 -34.11 6.04
C ALA A 375 -8.26 -34.83 6.74
N PHE A 376 -9.09 -34.09 7.48
CA PHE A 376 -10.23 -34.66 8.20
C PHE A 376 -11.23 -35.34 7.26
N PHE A 377 -11.68 -34.63 6.21
CA PHE A 377 -12.64 -35.18 5.25
C PHE A 377 -12.03 -36.23 4.33
N TYR A 378 -10.72 -36.13 4.03
CA TYR A 378 -10.02 -37.19 3.32
C TYR A 378 -9.99 -38.50 4.14
N GLY A 379 -9.64 -38.42 5.43
CA GLY A 379 -9.67 -39.57 6.33
C GLY A 379 -11.08 -40.16 6.49
N LYS A 380 -12.10 -39.30 6.60
CA LYS A 380 -13.51 -39.72 6.65
C LYS A 380 -13.97 -40.42 5.37
N ALA A 381 -13.46 -40.03 4.20
CA ALA A 381 -13.76 -40.71 2.93
C ALA A 381 -13.11 -42.10 2.88
N LEU A 382 -11.84 -42.21 3.29
CA LEU A 382 -11.11 -43.47 3.33
C LEU A 382 -11.74 -44.47 4.31
N SER A 383 -12.18 -44.02 5.49
CA SER A 383 -12.84 -44.89 6.48
C SER A 383 -14.21 -45.39 6.02
N GLN A 384 -14.84 -44.70 5.06
CA GLN A 384 -16.07 -45.11 4.40
C GLN A 384 -15.83 -46.04 3.20
N ASN A 385 -14.63 -46.61 3.05
CA ASN A 385 -14.21 -47.47 1.93
C ASN A 385 -14.41 -46.83 0.54
N GLN A 386 -14.39 -45.49 0.45
CA GLN A 386 -14.43 -44.81 -0.83
C GLN A 386 -13.03 -44.75 -1.43
N GLN A 387 -12.84 -45.30 -2.63
CA GLN A 387 -11.62 -45.04 -3.40
C GLN A 387 -11.69 -43.61 -3.96
N VAL A 388 -11.04 -42.69 -3.28
CA VAL A 388 -11.01 -41.27 -3.65
C VAL A 388 -9.59 -40.78 -3.88
N SER A 389 -9.41 -39.97 -4.92
CA SER A 389 -8.13 -39.30 -5.18
C SER A 389 -7.87 -38.22 -4.13
N GLU A 390 -6.65 -38.19 -3.58
CA GLU A 390 -6.17 -37.15 -2.67
C GLU A 390 -6.31 -35.74 -3.28
N GLU A 391 -6.16 -35.61 -4.59
CA GLU A 391 -6.26 -34.32 -5.31
C GLU A 391 -7.61 -33.63 -5.08
N LYS A 392 -8.70 -34.39 -4.92
CA LYS A 392 -10.04 -33.84 -4.65
C LYS A 392 -10.19 -33.23 -3.25
N PHE A 393 -9.21 -33.46 -2.37
CA PHE A 393 -9.18 -32.97 -1.00
C PHE A 393 -8.06 -31.95 -0.78
N ARG A 394 -7.39 -31.50 -1.84
CA ARG A 394 -6.38 -30.45 -1.76
C ARG A 394 -6.93 -29.13 -2.27
N TYR A 395 -6.47 -28.03 -1.66
CA TYR A 395 -6.71 -26.70 -2.19
C TYR A 395 -6.03 -26.53 -3.56
N ASP A 396 -6.65 -25.75 -4.44
CA ASP A 396 -6.14 -25.52 -5.80
C ASP A 396 -4.88 -24.63 -5.84
N GLY A 397 -4.60 -23.90 -4.75
CA GLY A 397 -3.47 -22.98 -4.63
C GLY A 397 -3.57 -21.71 -5.48
N PRO A 398 -2.42 -21.10 -5.82
CA PRO A 398 -1.06 -21.62 -5.66
C PRO A 398 -0.57 -21.58 -4.20
N ILE A 399 0.59 -22.20 -3.93
CA ILE A 399 1.32 -21.99 -2.67
C ILE A 399 1.68 -20.49 -2.49
N PRO A 400 1.91 -20.02 -1.25
CA PRO A 400 2.38 -18.65 -1.00
C PRO A 400 3.54 -18.21 -1.88
N GLN A 401 3.37 -17.06 -2.54
CA GLN A 401 4.37 -16.44 -3.41
C GLN A 401 5.07 -15.23 -2.78
N SER A 402 4.76 -14.93 -1.51
CA SER A 402 5.41 -13.86 -0.74
C SER A 402 5.53 -14.24 0.73
N LYS A 403 6.40 -13.52 1.45
CA LYS A 403 6.56 -13.68 2.90
C LYS A 403 5.25 -13.41 3.64
N GLU A 404 4.54 -12.36 3.27
CA GLU A 404 3.26 -11.97 3.88
C GLU A 404 2.20 -13.06 3.72
N ALA A 405 2.04 -13.62 2.51
CA ALA A 405 1.09 -14.71 2.27
C ALA A 405 1.46 -15.98 3.05
N ALA A 406 2.75 -16.31 3.16
CA ALA A 406 3.22 -17.44 3.93
C ALA A 406 3.03 -17.23 5.44
N ILE A 407 3.28 -16.03 5.95
CA ILE A 407 3.07 -15.71 7.37
C ILE A 407 1.59 -15.77 7.71
N VAL A 408 0.69 -15.29 6.84
CA VAL A 408 -0.77 -15.44 7.04
C VAL A 408 -1.18 -16.92 7.04
N MET A 409 -0.65 -17.74 6.13
CA MET A 409 -0.87 -19.20 6.14
C MET A 409 -0.44 -19.84 7.48
N LEU A 410 0.76 -19.49 7.95
CA LEU A 410 1.30 -20.05 9.19
C LEU A 410 0.49 -19.57 10.39
N ALA A 411 0.15 -18.29 10.46
CA ALA A 411 -0.67 -17.71 11.52
C ALA A 411 -2.06 -18.36 11.59
N ASP A 412 -2.75 -18.52 10.46
CA ASP A 412 -4.05 -19.20 10.38
C ASP A 412 -3.98 -20.64 10.88
N SER A 413 -2.98 -21.41 10.40
CA SER A 413 -2.82 -22.81 10.78
C SER A 413 -2.45 -22.99 12.26
N VAL A 414 -1.59 -22.11 12.78
CA VAL A 414 -1.14 -22.12 14.17
C VAL A 414 -2.26 -21.73 15.11
N GLU A 415 -3.01 -20.68 14.78
CA GLU A 415 -4.15 -20.22 15.58
C GLU A 415 -5.18 -21.34 15.71
N ALA A 416 -5.58 -21.93 14.58
CA ALA A 416 -6.56 -23.00 14.56
C ALA A 416 -6.09 -24.24 15.35
N ALA A 417 -4.81 -24.61 15.23
CA ALA A 417 -4.24 -25.75 15.95
C ALA A 417 -4.18 -25.51 17.46
N VAL A 418 -3.75 -24.32 17.89
CA VAL A 418 -3.66 -23.99 19.33
C VAL A 418 -5.05 -23.84 19.94
N ARG A 419 -6.02 -23.27 19.22
CA ARG A 419 -7.42 -23.14 19.67
C ARG A 419 -8.07 -24.51 19.89
N ALA A 420 -7.65 -25.54 19.15
CA ALA A 420 -8.15 -26.91 19.30
C ALA A 420 -7.59 -27.66 20.53
N LEU A 421 -6.57 -27.12 21.23
CA LEU A 421 -6.01 -27.74 22.42
C LEU A 421 -6.97 -27.63 23.61
N SER A 422 -7.22 -28.75 24.30
CA SER A 422 -8.10 -28.77 25.48
C SER A 422 -7.52 -27.99 26.67
N SER A 423 -6.19 -28.02 26.84
CA SER A 423 -5.46 -27.37 27.93
C SER A 423 -4.14 -26.77 27.41
N PRO A 424 -4.14 -25.54 26.88
CA PRO A 424 -2.98 -24.93 26.25
C PRO A 424 -1.96 -24.45 27.29
N THR A 425 -1.02 -25.32 27.70
CA THR A 425 0.15 -24.91 28.48
C THR A 425 1.20 -24.25 27.58
N PRO A 426 2.06 -23.34 28.09
CA PRO A 426 3.09 -22.68 27.28
C PRO A 426 3.96 -23.67 26.48
N GLN A 427 4.36 -24.79 27.08
CA GLN A 427 5.17 -25.82 26.42
C GLN A 427 4.39 -26.54 25.30
N LEU A 428 3.09 -26.79 25.50
CA LEU A 428 2.25 -27.43 24.49
C LEU A 428 1.94 -26.48 23.34
N ILE A 429 1.72 -25.19 23.62
CA ILE A 429 1.58 -24.14 22.61
C ILE A 429 2.85 -24.10 21.76
N GLU A 430 4.02 -24.01 22.36
CA GLU A 430 5.29 -24.00 21.64
C GLU A 430 5.47 -25.24 20.76
N ALA A 431 5.28 -26.44 21.31
CA ALA A 431 5.40 -27.68 20.55
C ALA A 431 4.41 -27.70 19.36
N THR A 432 3.18 -27.25 19.56
CA THR A 432 2.15 -27.19 18.51
C THR A 432 2.55 -26.22 17.39
N ILE A 433 3.04 -25.03 17.74
CA ILE A 433 3.50 -24.02 16.77
C ILE A 433 4.63 -24.59 15.91
N ARG A 434 5.66 -25.16 16.55
CA ARG A 434 6.82 -25.72 15.85
C ARG A 434 6.44 -26.87 14.93
N ASN A 435 5.54 -27.75 15.37
CA ASN A 435 5.04 -28.86 14.56
C ASN A 435 4.28 -28.36 13.32
N VAL A 436 3.37 -27.39 13.47
CA VAL A 436 2.60 -26.83 12.35
C VAL A 436 3.53 -26.20 11.31
N ILE A 437 4.53 -25.42 11.74
CA ILE A 437 5.51 -24.81 10.83
C ILE A 437 6.31 -25.91 10.10
N GLN A 438 6.74 -26.94 10.82
CA GLN A 438 7.46 -28.08 10.25
C GLN A 438 6.62 -28.83 9.21
N GLU A 439 5.34 -29.08 9.49
CA GLU A 439 4.43 -29.73 8.54
C GLU A 439 4.29 -28.94 7.24
N LYS A 440 4.10 -27.62 7.31
CA LYS A 440 4.01 -26.77 6.11
C LYS A 440 5.30 -26.73 5.31
N LEU A 441 6.44 -26.75 6.00
CA LEU A 441 7.76 -26.82 5.38
C LEU A 441 7.95 -28.16 4.65
N LEU A 442 7.62 -29.29 5.30
CA LEU A 442 7.77 -30.62 4.72
C LEU A 442 6.79 -30.88 3.56
N ASP A 443 5.58 -30.30 3.60
CA ASP A 443 4.60 -30.34 2.48
C ASP A 443 4.96 -29.34 1.36
N GLY A 444 6.09 -28.64 1.45
CA GLY A 444 6.60 -27.74 0.40
C GLY A 444 5.79 -26.45 0.21
N GLN A 445 4.93 -26.09 1.16
CA GLN A 445 4.04 -24.92 1.04
C GLN A 445 4.81 -23.59 1.07
N LEU A 446 6.02 -23.57 1.59
CA LEU A 446 6.82 -22.36 1.76
C LEU A 446 7.86 -22.15 0.63
N ASN A 447 7.90 -23.04 -0.37
CA ASN A 447 8.97 -23.08 -1.38
C ASN A 447 9.10 -21.81 -2.25
N ASN A 448 8.03 -21.02 -2.38
CA ASN A 448 8.00 -19.81 -3.22
C ASN A 448 7.83 -18.51 -2.40
N SER A 449 7.96 -18.55 -1.06
CA SER A 449 7.67 -17.38 -0.22
C SER A 449 8.88 -16.50 0.09
N ASP A 450 10.09 -16.91 -0.33
CA ASP A 450 11.38 -16.28 0.02
C ASP A 450 11.68 -16.23 1.54
N LEU A 451 10.96 -16.98 2.37
CA LEU A 451 11.26 -17.13 3.80
C LEU A 451 12.51 -17.99 4.00
N THR A 452 13.42 -17.50 4.85
CA THR A 452 14.61 -18.24 5.28
C THR A 452 14.35 -19.04 6.56
N PHE A 453 15.16 -20.07 6.82
CA PHE A 453 15.07 -20.83 8.08
C PHE A 453 15.22 -19.96 9.33
N LYS A 454 16.08 -18.93 9.27
CA LYS A 454 16.23 -17.96 10.37
C LYS A 454 14.93 -17.17 10.61
N GLU A 455 14.26 -16.76 9.54
CA GLU A 455 12.98 -16.05 9.64
C GLU A 455 11.87 -16.96 10.17
N LEU A 456 11.86 -18.25 9.83
CA LEU A 456 10.90 -19.21 10.40
C LEU A 456 11.04 -19.34 11.92
N GLU A 457 12.26 -19.30 12.46
CA GLU A 457 12.46 -19.31 13.91
C GLU A 457 11.93 -18.02 14.55
N ILE A 458 12.23 -16.85 13.96
CA ILE A 458 11.71 -15.55 14.44
C ILE A 458 10.17 -15.52 14.41
N ILE A 459 9.56 -16.09 13.35
CA ILE A 459 8.10 -16.22 13.24
C ILE A 459 7.56 -17.12 14.35
N SER A 460 8.19 -18.28 14.59
CA SER A 460 7.81 -19.20 15.67
C SER A 460 7.84 -18.52 17.03
N GLU A 461 8.94 -17.84 17.37
CA GLU A 461 9.08 -17.08 18.62
C GLU A 461 8.01 -15.99 18.77
N SER A 462 7.71 -15.29 17.67
CA SER A 462 6.67 -14.25 17.64
C SER A 462 5.29 -14.84 17.93
N PHE A 463 4.93 -15.97 17.31
CA PHE A 463 3.67 -16.66 17.58
C PHE A 463 3.58 -17.19 19.01
N ILE A 464 4.66 -17.79 19.54
CA ILE A 464 4.71 -18.29 20.92
C ILE A 464 4.42 -17.15 21.90
N LYS A 465 5.08 -16.00 21.73
CA LYS A 465 4.89 -14.83 22.58
C LYS A 465 3.45 -14.34 22.59
N VAL A 466 2.82 -14.23 21.42
CA VAL A 466 1.45 -13.74 21.28
C VAL A 466 0.44 -14.74 21.87
N LEU A 467 0.51 -16.01 21.46
CA LEU A 467 -0.48 -17.01 21.87
C LEU A 467 -0.38 -17.40 23.34
N THR A 468 0.84 -17.43 23.90
CA THR A 468 0.99 -17.62 25.35
C THR A 468 0.31 -16.49 26.12
N GLY A 469 0.40 -15.24 25.64
CA GLY A 469 -0.30 -14.10 26.22
C GLY A 469 -1.83 -14.19 26.11
N VAL A 470 -2.36 -14.69 24.98
CA VAL A 470 -3.81 -14.88 24.75
C VAL A 470 -4.39 -15.97 25.65
N PHE A 471 -3.68 -17.08 25.81
CA PHE A 471 -4.16 -18.26 26.55
C PHE A 471 -3.73 -18.29 28.03
N HIS A 472 -2.96 -17.31 28.51
CA HIS A 472 -2.71 -17.16 29.94
C HIS A 472 -4.02 -16.87 30.68
N LYS A 473 -4.38 -17.75 31.63
CA LYS A 473 -5.50 -17.52 32.55
C LYS A 473 -5.33 -16.14 33.20
N ARG A 474 -6.28 -15.23 33.00
CA ARG A 474 -6.47 -14.10 33.91
C ARG A 474 -6.63 -14.72 35.30
N VAL A 475 -5.75 -14.38 36.23
CA VAL A 475 -5.88 -14.79 37.63
C VAL A 475 -7.28 -14.40 38.07
N SER A 476 -8.12 -15.38 38.39
CA SER A 476 -9.41 -15.10 39.00
C SER A 476 -9.10 -14.50 40.36
N TYR A 477 -9.42 -13.21 40.55
CA TYR A 477 -9.55 -12.69 41.90
C TYR A 477 -10.70 -13.48 42.54
N ASN A 478 -10.34 -14.49 43.33
CA ASN A 478 -11.27 -15.06 44.28
C ASN A 478 -11.63 -13.91 45.21
N ILE A 479 -12.82 -13.34 44.99
CA ILE A 479 -13.46 -12.51 46.01
C ILE A 479 -13.67 -13.48 47.17
N PHE A 480 -12.81 -13.39 48.18
CA PHE A 480 -13.01 -14.10 49.42
C PHE A 480 -14.37 -13.65 49.97
N GLU A 481 -15.34 -14.55 49.98
CA GLU A 481 -16.50 -14.42 50.86
C GLU A 481 -15.95 -14.48 52.29
N ASP A 482 -15.85 -13.31 52.91
CA ASP A 482 -15.50 -13.17 54.31
C ASP A 482 -16.69 -13.70 55.14
N SER A 483 -16.61 -14.99 55.50
CA SER A 483 -17.59 -15.67 56.33
C SER A 483 -17.46 -15.26 57.81
N SER A 484 -17.56 -13.97 58.09
CA SER A 484 -17.64 -13.44 59.47
C SER A 484 -18.47 -12.17 59.55
N ASN A 485 -19.74 -12.22 59.13
CA ASN A 485 -20.76 -11.36 59.71
C ASN A 485 -22.10 -12.10 59.79
N LYS A 486 -22.50 -12.42 61.01
CA LYS A 486 -23.86 -12.86 61.33
C LYS A 486 -24.83 -11.71 61.04
N PRO A 487 -26.05 -11.97 60.55
CA PRO A 487 -27.05 -10.92 60.37
C PRO A 487 -27.74 -10.64 61.71
N ASP A 488 -27.62 -9.41 62.19
CA ASP A 488 -28.61 -8.84 63.13
C ASP A 488 -29.77 -8.27 62.29
N GLU A 489 -30.98 -8.67 62.67
CA GLU A 489 -32.25 -8.20 62.12
C GLU A 489 -32.37 -6.68 62.20
N VAL A 490 -32.74 -6.02 61.08
CA VAL A 490 -33.58 -4.81 61.14
C VAL A 490 -34.59 -4.82 59.99
N ILE A 491 -35.85 -4.86 60.40
CA ILE A 491 -37.08 -4.67 59.62
C ILE A 491 -37.21 -3.18 59.24
N VAL A 492 -37.30 -2.84 57.95
CA VAL A 492 -38.07 -1.70 57.37
C VAL A 492 -38.22 -2.03 55.87
N GLY A 493 -39.40 -2.25 55.29
CA GLY A 493 -40.47 -1.28 55.09
C GLY A 493 -40.48 -0.88 53.61
N SER A 494 -41.56 -1.24 52.91
CA SER A 494 -41.85 -1.01 51.50
C SER A 494 -41.73 0.46 51.06
N GLU A 495 -41.21 0.71 49.85
CA GLU A 495 -41.87 1.61 48.89
C GLU A 495 -41.31 1.45 47.46
N ASN A 496 -42.24 1.45 46.51
CA ASN A 496 -42.04 1.42 45.05
C ASN A 496 -41.27 2.65 44.54
N ILE A 497 -40.65 2.56 43.35
CA ILE A 497 -40.93 3.40 42.16
C ILE A 497 -39.87 3.20 41.05
N HIS A 498 -40.36 2.75 39.89
CA HIS A 498 -39.96 3.01 38.50
C HIS A 498 -38.50 2.87 37.99
N SER A 499 -38.34 1.86 37.12
CA SER A 499 -37.86 1.96 35.72
C SER A 499 -37.20 3.28 35.24
N LYS A 500 -35.96 3.21 34.75
CA LYS A 500 -35.63 3.24 33.30
C LYS A 500 -34.12 3.35 33.05
N SER A 501 -33.73 2.63 32.01
CA SER A 501 -32.48 2.65 31.26
C SER A 501 -32.12 4.02 30.66
N ALA A 502 -30.80 4.24 30.52
CA ALA A 502 -30.07 4.63 29.28
C ALA A 502 -29.08 5.78 29.49
N GLY A 503 -27.83 5.51 29.13
CA GLY A 503 -26.70 6.43 29.02
C GLY A 503 -25.51 5.67 28.45
#